data_AF-A0A2W0AV62-F1
#
_entry.id   AF-A0A2W0AV62-F1
#
_cell.length_a   1.000
_cell.length_b   1.000
_cell.length_c   1.000
_cell.angle_alpha   90.00
_cell.angle_beta   90.00
_cell.angle_gamma   90.00
#
_symmetry.space_group_name_H-M   'P 1'
#
loop_
_entity.id
_entity.type
_entity.pdbx_description
1 polymer ?
#
loop_
_entity_poly.entity_id
_entity_poly.type
_entity_poly.pdbx_seq_one_letter_code
_entity_poly.pdbx_strand_id
1 'polypeptide(L)'
;MKQVSEGCGDFGGGEVPLTREQTRSAKVTLGQIPTVLVGIVPIYNLAGGPELNFSGELLANIFLGNIKSWKDPRIAKLNPGITLPDLPIAIVHRTPGRGSNYIFSDFLSKTSSEFRSKIGKSPSPKWRLGADPNRGEDMVEKVAATAGAIGYVEVDFARRSDIGYGKVQNAAGHFIKATSASIAAACAAVEESISCRFRNIDYLRPG
;
A
#
# COMPACT_ATOMS: atom_id res chain seq x y z
N MET A 1 1.66 16.28 11.18
CA MET A 1 2.90 16.02 11.95
C MET A 1 3.73 17.28 12.19
N LYS A 2 4.18 18.02 11.15
CA LYS A 2 5.01 19.22 11.36
C LYS A 2 4.40 20.25 12.32
N GLN A 3 3.11 20.56 12.18
CA GLN A 3 2.40 21.52 13.04
C GLN A 3 2.40 21.11 14.52
N VAL A 4 1.95 19.89 14.85
CA VAL A 4 1.91 19.42 16.24
C VAL A 4 3.31 19.32 16.87
N SER A 5 4.34 18.93 16.09
CA SER A 5 5.73 18.92 16.56
C SER A 5 6.29 20.31 16.90
N GLU A 6 5.71 21.36 16.32
CA GLU A 6 6.08 22.76 16.56
C GLU A 6 5.26 23.40 17.70
N GLY A 7 4.38 22.63 18.36
CA GLY A 7 3.47 23.12 19.41
C GLY A 7 2.20 23.78 18.88
N CYS A 8 1.92 23.63 17.58
CA CYS A 8 0.72 24.16 16.94
C CYS A 8 -0.37 23.08 16.88
N GLY A 9 -1.41 23.25 17.69
CA GLY A 9 -2.55 22.34 17.79
C GLY A 9 -2.31 21.16 18.73
N ASP A 10 -3.39 20.49 19.12
CA ASP A 10 -3.34 19.41 20.13
C ASP A 10 -3.05 18.03 19.52
N PHE A 11 -3.49 17.80 18.27
CA PHE A 11 -3.40 16.51 17.60
C PHE A 11 -2.92 16.63 16.15
N GLY A 12 -2.21 15.60 15.67
CA GLY A 12 -1.85 15.44 14.27
C GLY A 12 -2.11 14.01 13.79
N GLY A 13 -2.70 13.87 12.59
CA GLY A 13 -2.92 12.58 11.94
C GLY A 13 -1.86 12.28 10.88
N GLY A 14 -1.50 11.00 10.72
CA GLY A 14 -0.63 10.53 9.65
C GLY A 14 -0.36 9.03 9.70
N GLU A 15 -0.11 8.43 8.55
CA GLU A 15 0.17 6.99 8.41
C GLU A 15 1.68 6.68 8.42
N VAL A 16 2.51 7.72 8.45
CA VAL A 16 3.98 7.60 8.54
C VAL A 16 4.37 7.74 10.00
N PRO A 17 4.97 6.70 10.62
CA PRO A 17 5.48 6.81 11.98
C PRO A 17 6.54 7.91 12.11
N LEU A 18 6.57 8.60 13.24
CA LEU A 18 7.64 9.57 13.51
C LEU A 18 8.95 8.81 13.68
N THR A 19 10.03 9.37 13.15
CA THR A 19 11.36 8.86 13.47
C THR A 19 11.73 9.21 14.91
N ARG A 20 12.69 8.47 15.48
CA ARG A 20 13.24 8.79 16.81
C ARG A 20 13.80 10.22 16.86
N GLU A 21 14.43 10.65 15.76
CA GLU A 21 14.96 12.00 15.64
C GLU A 21 13.85 13.05 15.63
N GLN A 22 12.81 12.86 14.82
CA GLN A 22 11.64 13.75 14.78
C GLN A 22 10.92 13.84 16.13
N THR A 23 10.88 12.72 16.87
CA THR A 23 10.30 12.68 18.22
C THR A 23 11.15 13.46 19.21
N ARG A 24 12.49 13.33 19.14
CA ARG A 24 13.43 14.03 20.02
C ARG A 24 13.55 15.53 19.74
N SER A 25 13.41 15.93 18.47
CA SER A 25 13.52 17.33 18.05
C SER A 25 12.21 18.11 18.12
N ALA A 26 11.10 17.46 18.49
CA ALA A 26 9.83 18.11 18.71
C ALA A 26 9.89 19.08 19.90
N LYS A 27 9.19 20.22 19.80
CA LYS A 27 9.09 21.22 20.88
C LYS A 27 8.21 20.76 22.04
N VAL A 28 7.45 19.69 21.83
CA VAL A 28 6.51 19.11 22.79
C VAL A 28 6.76 17.60 22.88
N THR A 29 6.37 16.99 24.00
CA THR A 29 6.39 15.53 24.10
C THR A 29 5.30 14.95 23.20
N LEU A 30 5.67 14.04 22.31
CA LEU A 30 4.75 13.42 21.35
C LEU A 30 4.52 11.95 21.71
N GLY A 31 3.25 11.56 21.83
CA GLY A 31 2.80 10.16 21.82
C GLY A 31 2.23 9.78 20.46
N GLN A 32 2.36 8.50 20.08
CA GLN A 32 1.72 7.95 18.88
C GLN A 32 0.71 6.87 19.27
N ILE A 33 -0.55 7.07 18.92
CA ILE A 33 -1.65 6.14 19.22
C ILE A 33 -2.24 5.67 17.88
N PRO A 34 -2.21 4.37 17.56
CA PRO A 34 -2.90 3.84 16.38
C PRO A 34 -4.42 3.93 16.58
N THR A 35 -5.14 4.52 15.62
CA THR A 35 -6.59 4.76 15.74
C THR A 35 -7.43 3.94 14.77
N VAL A 36 -6.95 3.69 13.56
CA VAL A 36 -7.70 3.00 12.51
C VAL A 36 -6.78 2.05 11.75
N LEU A 37 -7.31 0.86 11.43
CA LEU A 37 -6.69 -0.09 10.50
C LEU A 37 -7.33 0.04 9.13
N VAL A 38 -6.52 0.32 8.13
CA VAL A 38 -6.98 0.46 6.74
C VAL A 38 -6.17 -0.46 5.82
N GLY A 39 -6.85 -1.00 4.80
CA GLY A 39 -6.20 -1.79 3.75
C GLY A 39 -5.99 -0.95 2.50
N ILE A 40 -4.80 -1.02 1.91
CA ILE A 40 -4.53 -0.47 0.57
C ILE A 40 -4.72 -1.59 -0.46
N VAL A 41 -5.55 -1.35 -1.47
CA VAL A 41 -5.90 -2.33 -2.51
C VAL A 41 -5.55 -1.84 -3.91
N PRO A 42 -5.11 -2.73 -4.82
CA PRO A 42 -4.94 -2.38 -6.22
C PRO A 42 -6.31 -2.25 -6.88
N ILE A 43 -6.60 -1.08 -7.44
CA ILE A 43 -7.77 -0.83 -8.30
C ILE A 43 -7.33 -0.79 -9.75
N TYR A 44 -8.18 -1.22 -10.67
CA TYR A 44 -7.87 -1.22 -12.09
C TYR A 44 -9.13 -1.15 -12.93
N ASN A 45 -8.97 -0.74 -14.19
CA ASN A 45 -10.06 -0.61 -15.14
C ASN A 45 -9.83 -1.52 -16.36
N LEU A 46 -10.49 -2.67 -16.34
CA LEU A 46 -10.53 -3.62 -17.44
C LEU A 46 -11.97 -3.92 -17.81
N ALA A 47 -12.23 -4.03 -19.11
CA ALA A 47 -13.54 -4.40 -19.61
C ALA A 47 -14.03 -5.72 -18.98
N GLY A 48 -15.30 -5.76 -18.59
CA GLY A 48 -15.90 -6.90 -17.88
C GLY A 48 -15.54 -6.99 -16.39
N GLY A 49 -14.70 -6.10 -15.87
CA GLY A 49 -14.38 -6.02 -14.43
C GLY A 49 -13.91 -7.34 -13.81
N PRO A 50 -12.97 -8.09 -14.42
CA PRO A 50 -12.52 -9.36 -13.88
C PRO A 50 -11.89 -9.17 -12.50
N GLU A 51 -12.10 -10.11 -11.58
CA GLU A 51 -11.38 -10.12 -10.31
C GLU A 51 -9.98 -10.74 -10.49
N LEU A 52 -8.94 -9.92 -10.35
CA LEU A 52 -7.56 -10.31 -10.56
C LEU A 52 -6.81 -10.56 -9.24
N ASN A 53 -5.89 -11.50 -9.30
CA ASN A 53 -4.91 -11.83 -8.28
C ASN A 53 -3.59 -11.12 -8.58
N PHE A 54 -2.98 -10.54 -7.54
CA PHE A 54 -1.69 -9.88 -7.60
C PHE A 54 -0.75 -10.38 -6.51
N SER A 55 0.50 -10.69 -6.87
CA SER A 55 1.58 -10.79 -5.89
C SER A 55 2.25 -9.42 -5.70
N GLY A 56 2.96 -9.25 -4.58
CA GLY A 56 3.72 -8.02 -4.35
C GLY A 56 4.84 -7.82 -5.38
N GLU A 57 5.47 -8.89 -5.86
CA GLU A 57 6.46 -8.83 -6.94
C GLU A 57 5.83 -8.42 -8.28
N LEU A 58 4.62 -8.92 -8.60
CA LEU A 58 3.90 -8.52 -9.81
C LEU A 58 3.57 -7.02 -9.78
N LEU A 59 3.01 -6.53 -8.66
CA LEU A 59 2.72 -5.12 -8.47
C LEU A 59 3.99 -4.27 -8.55
N ALA A 60 5.09 -4.70 -7.91
CA ALA A 60 6.36 -3.99 -7.99
C ALA A 60 6.85 -3.85 -9.43
N ASN A 61 6.78 -4.93 -10.23
CA ASN A 61 7.17 -4.90 -11.63
C ASN A 61 6.26 -4.03 -12.50
N ILE A 62 4.96 -4.00 -12.23
CA ILE A 62 4.03 -3.07 -12.89
C ILE A 62 4.44 -1.64 -12.58
N PHE A 63 4.59 -1.27 -11.31
CA PHE A 63 4.89 0.10 -10.89
C PHE A 63 6.33 0.55 -11.19
N LEU A 64 7.26 -0.38 -11.46
CA LEU A 64 8.58 -0.09 -12.04
C LEU A 64 8.53 0.17 -13.55
N GLY A 65 7.44 -0.21 -14.23
CA GLY A 65 7.30 -0.17 -15.68
C GLY A 65 7.93 -1.36 -16.41
N ASN A 66 8.28 -2.43 -15.70
CA ASN A 66 8.82 -3.67 -16.27
C ASN A 66 7.71 -4.55 -16.90
N ILE A 67 6.47 -4.36 -16.46
CA ILE A 67 5.26 -4.94 -17.05
C ILE A 67 4.42 -3.80 -17.59
N LYS A 68 4.17 -3.81 -18.92
CA LYS A 68 3.56 -2.67 -19.63
C LYS A 68 2.24 -3.01 -20.32
N SER A 69 1.85 -4.29 -20.35
CA SER A 69 0.60 -4.75 -20.98
C SER A 69 -0.13 -5.72 -20.06
N TRP A 70 -1.44 -5.66 -20.05
CA TRP A 70 -2.31 -6.57 -19.30
C TRP A 70 -2.24 -8.01 -19.79
N LYS A 71 -1.81 -8.23 -21.03
CA LYS A 71 -1.59 -9.56 -21.61
C LYS A 71 -0.24 -10.18 -21.23
N ASP A 72 0.57 -9.50 -20.40
CA ASP A 72 1.87 -10.03 -19.98
C ASP A 72 1.71 -11.41 -19.32
N PRO A 73 2.53 -12.41 -19.72
CA PRO A 73 2.40 -13.79 -19.23
C PRO A 73 2.56 -13.90 -17.70
N ARG A 74 3.24 -12.94 -17.06
CA ARG A 74 3.37 -12.91 -15.60
C ARG A 74 2.04 -12.58 -14.91
N ILE A 75 1.18 -11.77 -15.53
CA ILE A 75 -0.18 -11.50 -15.04
C ILE A 75 -1.05 -12.74 -15.27
N ALA A 76 -1.00 -13.32 -16.48
CA ALA A 76 -1.76 -14.52 -16.83
C ALA A 76 -1.46 -15.70 -15.91
N LYS A 77 -0.19 -15.89 -15.52
CA LYS A 77 0.24 -16.95 -14.61
C LYS A 77 -0.48 -16.92 -13.26
N LEU A 78 -0.80 -15.73 -12.73
CA LEU A 78 -1.52 -15.60 -11.45
C LEU A 78 -3.05 -15.63 -11.60
N ASN A 79 -3.54 -15.58 -12.85
CA ASN A 79 -4.94 -15.41 -13.19
C ASN A 79 -5.40 -16.48 -14.21
N PRO A 80 -5.23 -17.78 -13.92
CA PRO A 80 -5.62 -18.84 -14.84
C PRO A 80 -7.12 -18.79 -15.13
N GLY A 81 -7.49 -18.97 -16.40
CA GLY A 81 -8.89 -18.95 -16.84
C GLY A 81 -9.48 -17.55 -17.06
N ILE A 82 -8.74 -16.47 -16.80
CA ILE A 82 -9.17 -15.10 -17.11
C ILE A 82 -8.59 -14.68 -18.46
N THR A 83 -9.46 -14.26 -19.39
CA THR A 83 -9.04 -13.68 -20.66
C THR A 83 -8.55 -12.25 -20.43
N LEU A 84 -7.22 -12.06 -20.52
CA LEU A 84 -6.60 -10.75 -20.34
C LEU A 84 -6.53 -9.98 -21.67
N PRO A 85 -6.91 -8.69 -21.70
CA PRO A 85 -6.91 -7.91 -22.93
C PRO A 85 -5.48 -7.52 -23.34
N ASP A 86 -5.27 -7.38 -24.64
CA ASP A 86 -4.04 -6.80 -25.20
C ASP A 86 -4.08 -5.27 -25.08
N LEU A 87 -3.93 -4.79 -23.85
CA LEU A 87 -4.11 -3.39 -23.50
C LEU A 87 -2.88 -2.90 -22.72
N PRO A 88 -2.31 -1.73 -23.06
CA PRO A 88 -1.25 -1.12 -22.27
C PRO A 88 -1.71 -0.83 -20.83
N ILE A 89 -0.78 -0.94 -19.88
CA ILE A 89 -1.03 -0.59 -18.48
C ILE A 89 -0.76 0.91 -18.28
N ALA A 90 -1.77 1.64 -17.82
CA ALA A 90 -1.64 3.04 -17.44
C ALA A 90 -1.50 3.16 -15.91
N ILE A 91 -0.31 3.49 -15.42
CA ILE A 91 -0.06 3.60 -13.98
C ILE A 91 -0.63 4.92 -13.45
N VAL A 92 -1.31 4.88 -12.31
CA VAL A 92 -1.76 6.05 -11.55
C VAL A 92 -1.19 5.95 -10.13
N HIS A 93 -0.54 7.00 -9.64
CA HIS A 93 0.02 7.06 -8.29
C HIS A 93 -0.37 8.36 -7.59
N ARG A 94 -0.20 8.50 -6.27
CA ARG A 94 -0.61 9.73 -5.59
C ARG A 94 0.48 10.80 -5.69
N THR A 95 0.09 12.05 -5.50
CA THR A 95 1.04 13.16 -5.28
C THR A 95 2.01 12.87 -4.13
N PRO A 96 3.21 13.49 -4.13
CA PRO A 96 4.18 13.34 -3.04
C PRO A 96 3.63 13.69 -1.65
N GLY A 97 4.15 13.02 -0.61
CA GLY A 97 3.82 13.29 0.79
C GLY A 97 2.47 12.70 1.24
N ARG A 98 2.08 11.54 0.69
CA ARG A 98 0.84 10.83 1.07
C ARG A 98 1.18 9.56 1.82
N GLY A 99 0.45 9.26 2.89
CA GLY A 99 0.72 8.06 3.68
C GLY A 99 0.36 6.77 2.95
N SER A 100 -0.65 6.78 2.07
CA SER A 100 -0.93 5.68 1.16
C SER A 100 0.27 5.33 0.27
N ASN A 101 1.08 6.32 -0.14
CA ASN A 101 2.34 6.06 -0.85
C ASN A 101 3.34 5.34 0.05
N TYR A 102 3.44 5.75 1.31
CA TYR A 102 4.32 5.12 2.28
C TYR A 102 3.95 3.66 2.53
N ILE A 103 2.66 3.38 2.76
CA ILE A 103 2.16 2.02 2.97
C ILE A 103 2.41 1.15 1.73
N PHE A 104 2.02 1.65 0.55
CA PHE A 104 2.17 0.90 -0.70
C PHE A 104 3.64 0.66 -1.06
N SER A 105 4.50 1.68 -0.98
CA SER A 105 5.93 1.54 -1.27
C SER A 105 6.69 0.71 -0.23
N ASP A 106 6.27 0.70 1.03
CA ASP A 106 6.77 -0.24 2.05
C ASP A 106 6.45 -1.69 1.69
N PHE A 107 5.19 -1.96 1.30
CA PHE A 107 4.78 -3.28 0.84
C PHE A 107 5.61 -3.73 -0.38
N LEU A 108 5.72 -2.89 -1.42
CA LEU A 108 6.50 -3.23 -2.61
C LEU A 108 7.99 -3.43 -2.31
N SER A 109 8.58 -2.64 -1.40
CA SER A 109 9.98 -2.78 -0.98
C SER A 109 10.26 -4.06 -0.18
N LYS A 110 9.25 -4.62 0.49
CA LYS A 110 9.35 -5.91 1.19
C LYS A 110 9.26 -7.09 0.22
N THR A 111 8.51 -6.94 -0.87
CA THR A 111 8.25 -8.02 -1.83
C THR A 111 9.11 -7.98 -3.09
N SER A 112 9.89 -6.91 -3.31
CA SER A 112 10.79 -6.77 -4.45
C SER A 112 12.10 -6.07 -4.05
N SER A 113 13.21 -6.77 -4.22
CA SER A 113 14.56 -6.23 -3.99
C SER A 113 14.91 -5.11 -4.98
N GLU A 114 14.48 -5.24 -6.24
CA GLU A 114 14.67 -4.23 -7.27
C GLU A 114 13.87 -2.95 -6.97
N PHE A 115 12.61 -3.09 -6.55
CA PHE A 115 11.82 -1.93 -6.15
C PHE A 115 12.47 -1.21 -4.97
N ARG A 116 12.91 -1.98 -3.97
CA ARG A 116 13.58 -1.46 -2.78
C ARG A 116 14.85 -0.68 -3.12
N SER A 117 15.65 -1.16 -4.08
CA SER A 117 16.90 -0.50 -4.47
C SER A 117 16.67 0.72 -5.35
N LYS A 118 15.69 0.70 -6.26
CA LYS A 118 15.45 1.76 -7.23
C LYS A 118 14.55 2.89 -6.72
N ILE A 119 13.48 2.56 -6.00
CA ILE A 119 12.47 3.53 -5.52
C ILE A 119 12.47 3.56 -4.00
N GLY A 120 12.39 2.39 -3.37
CA GLY A 120 12.36 2.26 -1.93
C GLY A 120 11.06 2.73 -1.29
N LYS A 121 11.05 2.65 0.04
CA LYS A 121 9.95 3.03 0.90
C LYS A 121 9.96 4.54 1.15
N SER A 122 8.89 5.24 0.77
CA SER A 122 8.80 6.69 0.93
C SER A 122 7.35 7.19 0.89
N PRO A 123 6.98 8.25 1.63
CA PRO A 123 5.73 8.97 1.39
C PRO A 123 5.74 9.77 0.07
N SER A 124 6.93 9.92 -0.53
CA SER A 124 7.16 10.59 -1.82
C SER A 124 8.05 9.72 -2.71
N PRO A 125 7.58 8.54 -3.17
CA PRO A 125 8.35 7.70 -4.07
C PRO A 125 8.59 8.44 -5.39
N LYS A 126 9.80 8.32 -5.93
CA LYS A 126 10.15 8.91 -7.24
C LYS A 126 9.68 7.99 -8.35
N TRP A 127 8.38 7.97 -8.58
CA TRP A 127 7.76 7.22 -9.66
C TRP A 127 8.30 7.67 -11.02
N ARG A 128 8.59 6.72 -11.91
CA ARG A 128 9.09 7.02 -13.26
C ARG A 128 7.99 7.26 -14.28
N LEU A 129 6.78 6.77 -13.97
CA LEU A 129 5.63 6.70 -14.86
C LEU A 129 4.37 6.95 -14.02
N GLY A 130 3.43 7.72 -14.56
CA GLY A 130 2.06 7.81 -14.05
C GLY A 130 1.50 9.23 -14.02
N ALA A 131 0.27 9.33 -13.54
CA ALA A 131 -0.41 10.59 -13.21
C ALA A 131 -0.65 10.67 -11.71
N ASP A 132 -0.76 11.90 -11.18
CA ASP A 132 -0.63 12.21 -9.75
C ASP A 132 -1.91 12.86 -9.16
N PRO A 133 -3.04 12.14 -9.02
CA PRO A 133 -4.18 12.61 -8.25
C PRO A 133 -3.80 12.96 -6.81
N ASN A 134 -4.41 14.02 -6.31
CA ASN A 134 -4.12 14.53 -4.98
C ASN A 134 -4.84 13.73 -3.89
N ARG A 135 -6.15 13.50 -4.06
CA ARG A 135 -7.01 12.77 -3.12
C ARG A 135 -7.16 11.29 -3.51
N GLY A 136 -7.73 10.50 -2.59
CA GLY A 136 -8.04 9.09 -2.86
C GLY A 136 -9.19 8.95 -3.87
N GLU A 137 -10.19 9.83 -3.77
CA GLU A 137 -11.33 9.90 -4.69
C GLU A 137 -10.87 10.25 -6.11
N ASP A 138 -10.01 11.27 -6.27
CA ASP A 138 -9.43 11.63 -7.56
C ASP A 138 -8.70 10.44 -8.23
N MET A 139 -8.12 9.54 -7.43
CA MET A 139 -7.44 8.35 -7.94
C MET A 139 -8.44 7.29 -8.44
N VAL A 140 -9.52 7.07 -7.71
CA VAL A 140 -10.62 6.21 -8.16
C VAL A 140 -11.18 6.73 -9.48
N GLU A 141 -11.52 8.01 -9.53
CA GLU A 141 -12.08 8.66 -10.72
C GLU A 141 -11.13 8.52 -11.92
N LYS A 142 -9.83 8.78 -11.69
CA LYS A 142 -8.82 8.68 -12.76
C LYS A 142 -8.69 7.27 -13.30
N VAL A 143 -8.68 6.25 -12.42
CA VAL A 143 -8.59 4.84 -12.83
C VAL A 143 -9.88 4.43 -13.55
N ALA A 144 -11.05 4.76 -13.02
CA ALA A 144 -12.33 4.48 -13.64
C ALA A 144 -12.49 5.12 -15.03
N ALA A 145 -11.95 6.32 -15.24
CA ALA A 145 -12.02 7.03 -16.51
C ALA A 145 -10.97 6.57 -17.55
N THR A 146 -9.98 5.77 -17.15
CA THR A 146 -8.83 5.42 -18.01
C THR A 146 -8.78 3.91 -18.24
N ALA A 147 -9.16 3.46 -19.44
CA ALA A 147 -9.07 2.06 -19.81
C ALA A 147 -7.63 1.54 -19.65
N GLY A 148 -7.47 0.39 -18.98
CA GLY A 148 -6.17 -0.21 -18.70
C GLY A 148 -5.42 0.42 -17.55
N ALA A 149 -6.03 1.37 -16.82
CA ALA A 149 -5.36 1.97 -15.68
C ALA A 149 -5.28 1.03 -14.48
N ILE A 150 -4.24 1.21 -13.68
CA ILE A 150 -4.03 0.59 -12.37
C ILE A 150 -3.56 1.64 -11.37
N GLY A 151 -4.12 1.61 -10.17
CA GLY A 151 -3.75 2.46 -9.05
C GLY A 151 -3.90 1.74 -7.72
N TYR A 152 -3.77 2.46 -6.61
CA TYR A 152 -3.90 1.90 -5.26
C TYR A 152 -4.59 2.88 -4.31
N VAL A 153 -5.64 2.41 -3.64
CA VAL A 153 -6.43 3.25 -2.74
C VAL A 153 -6.72 2.51 -1.44
N GLU A 154 -7.10 3.27 -0.42
CA GLU A 154 -7.76 2.68 0.74
C GLU A 154 -9.02 1.93 0.29
N VAL A 155 -9.24 0.73 0.84
CA VAL A 155 -10.33 -0.16 0.43
C VAL A 155 -11.71 0.50 0.49
N ASP A 156 -11.92 1.44 1.42
CA ASP A 156 -13.20 2.11 1.55
C ASP A 156 -13.47 3.12 0.43
N PHE A 157 -12.43 3.71 -0.18
CA PHE A 157 -12.62 4.47 -1.43
C PHE A 157 -13.08 3.56 -2.56
N ALA A 158 -12.52 2.35 -2.66
CA ALA A 158 -12.93 1.40 -3.69
C ALA A 158 -14.38 0.93 -3.48
N ARG A 159 -14.75 0.61 -2.24
CA ARG A 159 -16.12 0.16 -1.89
C ARG A 159 -17.17 1.24 -2.15
N ARG A 160 -16.91 2.49 -1.75
CA ARG A 160 -17.89 3.59 -1.91
C ARG A 160 -18.12 4.01 -3.36
N SER A 161 -17.19 3.69 -4.25
CA SER A 161 -17.25 4.05 -5.66
C SER A 161 -17.62 2.89 -6.58
N ASP A 162 -17.86 1.70 -6.01
CA ASP A 162 -18.15 0.47 -6.74
C ASP A 162 -17.08 0.10 -7.78
N ILE A 163 -15.83 0.57 -7.60
CA ILE A 163 -14.72 0.18 -8.45
C ILE A 163 -14.17 -1.18 -7.99
N GLY A 164 -13.96 -2.08 -8.95
CA GLY A 164 -13.32 -3.37 -8.71
C GLY A 164 -11.88 -3.20 -8.18
N TYR A 165 -11.49 -4.10 -7.28
CA TYR A 165 -10.13 -4.19 -6.76
C TYR A 165 -9.65 -5.64 -6.65
N GLY A 166 -8.34 -5.84 -6.77
CA GLY A 166 -7.74 -7.18 -6.83
C GLY A 166 -7.58 -7.85 -5.47
N LYS A 167 -7.37 -9.17 -5.50
CA LYS A 167 -6.85 -9.93 -4.37
C LYS A 167 -5.33 -9.80 -4.33
N VAL A 168 -4.75 -9.75 -3.14
CA VAL A 168 -3.29 -9.63 -2.95
C VAL A 168 -2.77 -10.86 -2.22
N GLN A 169 -1.64 -11.38 -2.70
CA GLN A 169 -0.96 -12.52 -2.08
C GLN A 169 -0.41 -12.12 -0.71
N ASN A 170 -0.75 -12.88 0.32
CA ASN A 170 -0.18 -12.73 1.66
C ASN A 170 1.17 -13.45 1.78
N ALA A 171 1.83 -13.30 2.94
CA ALA A 171 3.13 -13.92 3.20
C ALA A 171 3.10 -15.47 3.20
N ALA A 172 1.93 -16.09 3.38
CA ALA A 172 1.73 -17.54 3.30
C ALA A 172 1.45 -18.02 1.85
N GLY A 173 1.44 -17.11 0.87
CA GLY A 173 1.23 -17.45 -0.53
C GLY A 173 -0.24 -17.46 -0.99
N HIS A 174 -1.20 -17.18 -0.11
CA HIS A 174 -2.63 -17.17 -0.42
C HIS A 174 -3.10 -15.82 -0.95
N PHE A 175 -3.96 -15.80 -1.96
CA PHE A 175 -4.58 -14.57 -2.49
C PHE A 175 -5.81 -14.18 -1.67
N ILE A 176 -5.73 -13.03 -1.00
CA ILE A 176 -6.74 -12.57 -0.05
C ILE A 176 -7.43 -11.32 -0.60
N LYS A 177 -8.76 -11.29 -0.55
CA LYS A 177 -9.57 -10.11 -0.81
C LYS A 177 -9.62 -9.23 0.43
N ALA A 178 -9.48 -7.92 0.26
CA ALA A 178 -9.58 -6.99 1.38
C ALA A 178 -11.00 -6.89 1.95
N THR A 179 -11.19 -7.45 3.13
CA THR A 179 -12.41 -7.42 3.94
C THR A 179 -12.07 -6.92 5.34
N SER A 180 -13.07 -6.52 6.13
CA SER A 180 -12.84 -6.16 7.53
C SER A 180 -12.19 -7.31 8.30
N ALA A 181 -12.61 -8.56 8.04
CA ALA A 181 -12.02 -9.75 8.64
C ALA A 181 -10.55 -9.96 8.24
N SER A 182 -10.21 -9.82 6.96
CA SER A 182 -8.80 -9.99 6.52
C SER A 182 -7.89 -8.89 7.05
N ILE A 183 -8.40 -7.65 7.19
CA ILE A 183 -7.65 -6.52 7.77
C ILE A 183 -7.40 -6.76 9.26
N ALA A 184 -8.42 -7.22 10.00
CA ALA A 184 -8.27 -7.59 11.41
C ALA A 184 -7.25 -8.74 11.59
N ALA A 185 -7.32 -9.78 10.75
CA ALA A 185 -6.36 -10.88 10.77
C ALA A 185 -4.91 -10.42 10.52
N ALA A 186 -4.71 -9.46 9.62
CA ALA A 186 -3.39 -8.88 9.38
C ALA A 186 -2.86 -8.12 10.61
N CYS A 187 -3.73 -7.43 11.35
CA CYS A 187 -3.35 -6.77 12.59
C CYS A 187 -2.95 -7.77 13.69
N ALA A 188 -3.74 -8.82 13.89
CA ALA A 188 -3.44 -9.87 14.88
C ALA A 188 -2.07 -10.52 14.63
N ALA A 189 -1.73 -10.82 13.36
CA ALA A 189 -0.43 -11.38 13.00
C ALA A 189 0.74 -10.43 13.33
N VAL A 190 0.54 -9.11 13.25
CA VAL A 190 1.55 -8.11 13.63
C VAL A 190 1.66 -8.03 15.16
N GLU A 191 0.54 -8.03 15.88
CA GLU A 191 0.52 -8.01 17.35
C GLU A 191 1.25 -9.22 17.95
N GLU A 192 1.02 -10.43 17.43
CA GLU A 192 1.76 -11.63 17.82
C GLU A 192 3.28 -11.45 17.60
N SER A 193 3.68 -10.85 16.48
CA SER A 193 5.10 -10.57 16.17
C SER A 193 5.74 -9.54 17.11
N ILE A 194 4.94 -8.64 17.68
CA ILE A 194 5.37 -7.63 18.65
C ILE A 194 5.44 -8.27 20.04
N SER A 195 4.41 -9.01 20.44
CA SER A 195 4.35 -9.77 21.69
C SER A 195 5.50 -10.78 21.82
N CYS A 196 5.87 -11.47 20.73
CA CYS A 196 7.05 -12.36 20.71
C CYS A 196 8.37 -11.58 20.85
N ARG A 197 8.47 -10.34 20.37
CA ARG A 197 9.65 -9.49 20.55
C ARG A 197 9.82 -9.01 21.99
N PHE A 198 8.73 -8.78 22.72
CA PHE A 198 8.78 -8.42 24.14
C PHE A 198 9.11 -9.61 25.03
N ARG A 199 8.64 -10.83 24.71
CA ARG A 199 8.99 -12.05 25.48
C ARG A 199 10.47 -12.45 25.39
N ASN A 200 11.20 -12.01 24.37
CA ASN A 200 12.63 -12.30 24.21
C ASN A 200 13.56 -11.24 24.85
N ILE A 201 13.03 -10.27 25.60
CA ILE A 201 13.83 -9.27 26.33
C ILE A 201 13.94 -9.62 27.84
N ASP A 202 13.14 -10.55 28.36
CA ASP A 202 13.17 -10.95 29.78
C ASP A 202 13.97 -12.24 30.00
N TYR A 203 15.30 -12.15 29.94
CA TYR A 203 16.21 -13.03 30.69
C TYR A 203 17.52 -12.30 31.01
N LEU A 204 17.42 -11.20 31.75
CA LEU A 204 18.49 -10.77 32.66
C LEU A 204 17.86 -10.65 34.06
N ARG A 205 17.72 -11.79 34.73
CA ARG A 205 17.48 -11.80 36.18
C ARG A 205 18.76 -11.30 36.86
N PRO A 206 18.68 -10.32 37.78
CA PRO A 206 19.81 -10.00 38.63
C PRO A 206 20.03 -11.16 39.62
N GLY A 207 21.28 -11.62 39.71
CA GLY A 207 21.80 -12.40 40.84
C GLY A 207 22.35 -11.50 41.91
#